data_AF-A0A348PBW0-F1
#
_entry.id   AF-A0A348PBW0-F1
#
_cell.length_a   1.000
_cell.length_b   1.000
_cell.length_c   1.000
_cell.angle_alpha   90.00
_cell.angle_beta   90.00
_cell.angle_gamma   90.00
#
_symmetry.space_group_name_H-M   'P 1'
#
loop_
_entity.id
_entity.type
_entity.pdbx_description
1 polymer ?
#
loop_
_entity_poly.entity_id
_entity_poly.type
_entity_poly.pdbx_seq_one_letter_code
_entity_poly.pdbx_strand_id
1 'polypeptide(L)'
;MNWWVHSAYESGGIVLLFSWAFWVIFSIVLHELAHGWAAIANGDNTPREMGHMTMNPIVHMGRMSLIFFAIAGIAWGLMPINPHRFRHERRGRVLVAAAGPAMNLLLAFITLTAAGTWAWAVANGRITVAEHTAANVAQFLFWGGFINLVLGAFNLLPIPPLDGSAILAGAHPALDRFYNTPAVRMYGMLVVLFFFFGVIDVPLQRTMGTAASNYVNWVEDRLMGPGAVSGSDALPAGEEDPDNSAAESMPPGN
;
A
#
# COMPACT_ATOMS: atom_id res chain seq x y z
N MET A 1 -12.30 -12.50 -17.49
CA MET A 1 -11.81 -11.94 -16.21
C MET A 1 -12.13 -12.94 -15.12
N ASN A 2 -11.12 -13.48 -14.46
CA ASN A 2 -11.35 -14.25 -13.24
C ASN A 2 -11.85 -13.28 -12.16
N TRP A 3 -12.85 -13.69 -11.39
CA TRP A 3 -13.35 -12.89 -10.28
C TRP A 3 -12.20 -12.64 -9.29
N TRP A 4 -12.01 -11.38 -8.87
CA TRP A 4 -10.85 -10.98 -8.07
C TRP A 4 -10.79 -11.73 -6.72
N VAL A 5 -11.96 -12.02 -6.12
CA VAL A 5 -12.04 -12.79 -4.86
C VAL A 5 -11.50 -14.20 -5.07
N HIS A 6 -11.90 -14.86 -6.15
CA HIS A 6 -11.38 -16.19 -6.49
C HIS A 6 -9.87 -16.13 -6.72
N SER A 7 -9.40 -15.12 -7.46
CA SER A 7 -7.97 -14.94 -7.75
C SER A 7 -7.14 -14.70 -6.47
N ALA A 8 -7.65 -13.88 -5.55
CA ALA A 8 -7.02 -13.62 -4.26
C ALA A 8 -7.00 -14.87 -3.36
N TYR A 9 -8.11 -15.63 -3.35
CA TYR A 9 -8.21 -16.87 -2.60
C TYR A 9 -7.24 -17.94 -3.12
N GLU A 10 -7.15 -18.14 -4.44
CA GLU A 10 -6.20 -19.09 -5.04
C GLU A 10 -4.74 -18.68 -4.77
N SER A 11 -4.44 -17.38 -4.73
CA SER A 11 -3.07 -16.89 -4.57
C SER A 11 -2.55 -16.93 -3.13
N GLY A 12 -3.41 -16.67 -2.14
CA GLY A 12 -2.98 -16.50 -0.75
C GLY A 12 -4.02 -16.89 0.29
N GLY A 13 -5.02 -17.67 -0.12
CA GLY A 13 -6.06 -18.21 0.75
C GLY A 13 -6.95 -17.15 1.39
N ILE A 14 -7.61 -17.57 2.47
CA ILE A 14 -8.54 -16.72 3.23
C ILE A 14 -7.85 -15.52 3.87
N VAL A 15 -6.57 -15.65 4.24
CA VAL A 15 -5.81 -14.58 4.91
C VAL A 15 -5.56 -13.43 3.95
N LEU A 16 -5.15 -13.72 2.71
CA LEU A 16 -4.99 -12.68 1.69
C LEU A 16 -6.32 -11.98 1.40
N LEU A 17 -7.38 -12.76 1.16
CA LEU A 17 -8.71 -12.22 0.86
C LEU A 17 -9.21 -11.32 1.99
N PHE A 18 -9.10 -11.78 3.23
CA PHE A 18 -9.48 -11.02 4.41
C PHE A 18 -8.64 -9.75 4.56
N SER A 19 -7.31 -9.85 4.43
CA SER A 19 -6.40 -8.71 4.52
C SER A 19 -6.74 -7.65 3.47
N TRP A 20 -6.97 -8.08 2.23
CA TRP A 20 -7.33 -7.19 1.13
C TRP A 20 -8.66 -6.48 1.39
N ALA A 21 -9.70 -7.24 1.74
CA ALA A 21 -11.02 -6.68 2.02
C ALA A 21 -10.99 -5.70 3.20
N PHE A 22 -10.34 -6.09 4.31
CA PHE A 22 -10.22 -5.26 5.50
C PHE A 22 -9.46 -3.97 5.18
N TRP A 23 -8.26 -4.07 4.62
CA TRP A 23 -7.40 -2.91 4.42
C TRP A 23 -7.94 -1.96 3.36
N VAL A 24 -8.54 -2.42 2.26
CA VAL A 24 -9.14 -1.50 1.28
C VAL A 24 -10.25 -0.68 1.93
N ILE A 25 -11.18 -1.32 2.63
CA ILE A 25 -12.31 -0.63 3.27
C ILE A 25 -11.81 0.32 4.36
N PHE A 26 -10.95 -0.17 5.25
CA PHE A 26 -10.43 0.61 6.36
C PHE A 26 -9.61 1.82 5.88
N SER A 27 -8.78 1.63 4.87
CA SER A 27 -7.92 2.68 4.32
C SER A 27 -8.72 3.77 3.60
N ILE A 28 -9.76 3.41 2.84
CA ILE A 28 -10.65 4.39 2.22
C ILE A 28 -11.40 5.19 3.29
N VAL A 29 -11.94 4.53 4.32
CA VAL A 29 -12.63 5.23 5.42
C VAL A 29 -11.71 6.24 6.11
N LEU A 30 -10.49 5.84 6.46
CA LEU A 30 -9.54 6.76 7.10
C LEU A 30 -9.05 7.87 6.17
N HIS A 31 -8.89 7.58 4.88
CA HIS A 31 -8.57 8.58 3.86
C HIS A 31 -9.65 9.67 3.79
N GLU A 32 -10.92 9.28 3.67
CA GLU A 32 -12.04 10.23 3.65
C GLU A 32 -12.18 11.00 4.97
N LEU A 33 -12.00 10.33 6.11
CA LEU A 33 -11.97 11.00 7.41
C LEU A 33 -10.84 12.01 7.52
N ALA A 34 -9.68 11.75 6.91
CA ALA A 34 -8.58 12.70 6.87
C ALA A 34 -8.93 13.97 6.08
N HIS A 35 -9.62 13.85 4.94
CA HIS A 35 -10.20 15.02 4.26
C HIS A 35 -11.17 15.77 5.17
N GLY A 36 -12.05 15.06 5.88
CA GLY A 36 -13.03 15.64 6.79
C GLY A 36 -12.37 16.40 7.95
N TRP A 37 -11.38 15.80 8.61
CA TRP A 37 -10.60 16.45 9.67
C TRP A 37 -9.87 17.68 9.17
N ALA A 38 -9.24 17.59 7.99
CA ALA A 38 -8.54 18.72 7.39
C ALA A 38 -9.51 19.86 6.98
N ALA A 39 -10.70 19.53 6.49
CA ALA A 39 -11.72 20.51 6.12
C ALA A 39 -12.22 21.28 7.35
N ILE A 40 -12.55 20.56 8.43
CA ILE A 40 -12.94 21.16 9.72
C ILE A 40 -11.81 22.03 10.27
N ALA A 41 -10.57 21.54 10.23
CA ALA A 41 -9.40 22.30 10.67
C ALA A 41 -9.20 23.58 9.83
N ASN A 42 -9.63 23.58 8.56
CA ASN A 42 -9.60 24.74 7.67
C ASN A 42 -10.86 25.64 7.74
N GLY A 43 -11.83 25.34 8.62
CA GLY A 43 -13.03 26.15 8.85
C GLY A 43 -14.31 25.64 8.19
N ASP A 44 -14.25 24.53 7.46
CA ASP A 44 -15.43 23.91 6.86
C ASP A 44 -16.04 22.84 7.76
N ASN A 45 -17.18 23.16 8.37
CA ASN A 45 -17.93 22.23 9.21
C ASN A 45 -18.89 21.31 8.44
N THR A 46 -18.95 21.38 7.09
CA THR A 46 -19.83 20.54 6.26
C THR A 46 -19.72 19.04 6.55
N PRO A 47 -18.52 18.44 6.75
CA PRO A 47 -18.40 17.03 7.16
C PRO A 47 -19.15 16.68 8.45
N ARG A 48 -19.19 17.59 9.44
CA ARG A 48 -19.93 17.39 10.70
C ARG A 48 -21.41 17.60 10.51
N GLU A 49 -21.79 18.69 9.84
CA GLU A 49 -23.18 19.06 9.58
C GLU A 49 -23.94 17.96 8.82
N MET A 50 -23.24 17.24 7.94
CA MET A 50 -23.82 16.15 7.16
C MET A 50 -23.54 14.76 7.74
N GLY A 51 -23.02 14.67 8.97
CA GLY A 51 -22.85 13.39 9.68
C GLY A 51 -21.79 12.44 9.10
N HIS A 52 -20.79 12.96 8.38
CA HIS A 52 -19.74 12.16 7.74
C HIS A 52 -18.51 11.91 8.64
N MET A 53 -18.48 12.46 9.86
CA MET A 53 -17.39 12.19 10.83
C MET A 53 -17.63 10.90 11.63
N THR A 54 -17.69 9.75 10.95
CA THR A 54 -17.95 8.42 11.52
C THR A 54 -17.04 7.35 10.91
N MET A 55 -16.86 6.20 11.56
CA MET A 55 -16.10 5.06 11.00
C MET A 55 -16.95 4.14 10.10
N ASN A 56 -18.21 4.50 9.83
CA ASN A 56 -19.11 3.67 9.03
C ASN A 56 -18.72 3.68 7.53
N PRO A 57 -18.31 2.55 6.94
CA PRO A 57 -17.90 2.50 5.53
C PRO A 57 -19.03 2.83 4.56
N ILE A 58 -20.30 2.60 4.95
CA ILE A 58 -21.45 2.95 4.10
C ILE A 58 -21.55 4.47 3.92
N VAL A 59 -21.12 5.26 4.90
CA VAL A 59 -21.17 6.73 4.83
C VAL A 59 -20.12 7.27 3.87
N HIS A 60 -18.90 6.71 3.92
CA HIS A 60 -17.78 7.20 3.09
C HIS A 60 -17.75 6.61 1.69
N MET A 61 -18.05 5.32 1.56
CA MET A 61 -17.97 4.61 0.28
C MET A 61 -19.33 4.59 -0.44
N GLY A 62 -20.42 4.60 0.33
CA GLY A 62 -21.74 4.32 -0.20
C GLY A 62 -21.94 2.84 -0.56
N ARG A 63 -23.20 2.45 -0.73
CA ARG A 63 -23.56 1.05 -1.06
C ARG A 63 -23.03 0.61 -2.42
N MET A 64 -23.01 1.52 -3.39
CA MET A 64 -22.56 1.21 -4.75
C MET A 64 -21.07 0.87 -4.76
N SER A 65 -20.21 1.67 -4.12
CA SER A 65 -18.77 1.37 -4.03
C SER A 65 -18.52 0.02 -3.37
N LEU A 66 -19.23 -0.32 -2.30
CA LEU A 66 -19.12 -1.63 -1.65
C LEU A 66 -19.54 -2.80 -2.55
N ILE A 67 -20.59 -2.62 -3.36
CA ILE A 67 -21.04 -3.63 -4.34
C ILE A 67 -20.00 -3.79 -5.47
N PHE A 68 -19.51 -2.68 -6.02
CA PHE A 68 -18.47 -2.71 -7.04
C PHE A 68 -17.17 -3.30 -6.50
N PHE A 69 -16.85 -3.06 -5.24
CA PHE A 69 -15.71 -3.67 -4.59
C PHE A 69 -15.88 -5.19 -4.53
N ALA A 70 -17.03 -5.69 -4.08
CA ALA A 70 -17.29 -7.13 -4.01
C ALA A 70 -17.22 -7.83 -5.38
N ILE A 71 -17.74 -7.19 -6.44
CA ILE A 71 -17.85 -7.82 -7.77
C ILE A 71 -16.59 -7.61 -8.61
N ALA A 72 -16.04 -6.40 -8.61
CA ALA A 72 -14.98 -5.97 -9.54
C ALA A 72 -13.68 -5.57 -8.86
N GLY A 73 -13.63 -5.47 -7.52
CA GLY A 73 -12.44 -5.02 -6.79
C GLY A 73 -12.21 -3.51 -6.86
N ILE A 74 -13.16 -2.76 -7.43
CA ILE A 74 -13.11 -1.31 -7.58
C ILE A 74 -13.87 -0.67 -6.43
N ALA A 75 -13.21 0.23 -5.72
CA ALA A 75 -13.77 0.95 -4.61
C ALA A 75 -13.38 2.43 -4.70
N TRP A 76 -14.29 3.30 -4.26
CA TRP A 76 -14.06 4.73 -4.10
C TRP A 76 -14.75 5.24 -2.83
N GLY A 77 -14.28 6.39 -2.34
CA GLY A 77 -14.87 7.13 -1.24
C GLY A 77 -15.31 8.53 -1.69
N LEU A 78 -16.09 9.21 -0.84
CA LEU A 78 -16.43 10.61 -1.02
C LEU A 78 -16.67 11.28 0.34
N MET A 79 -15.84 12.28 0.65
CA MET A 79 -16.05 13.19 1.76
C MET A 79 -16.68 14.49 1.28
N PRO A 80 -17.86 14.88 1.79
CA PRO A 80 -18.43 16.16 1.43
C PRO A 80 -17.69 17.32 2.08
N ILE A 81 -17.25 18.26 1.24
CA ILE A 81 -16.56 19.48 1.66
C ILE A 81 -17.13 20.69 0.91
N ASN A 82 -17.04 21.86 1.53
CA ASN A 82 -17.37 23.14 0.92
C ASN A 82 -16.16 24.08 0.94
N PRO A 83 -15.41 24.16 -0.20
CA PRO A 83 -14.22 24.99 -0.28
C PRO A 83 -14.43 26.49 -0.02
N HIS A 84 -15.65 27.00 -0.20
CA HIS A 84 -15.99 28.41 0.05
C HIS A 84 -15.97 28.76 1.54
N ARG A 85 -16.00 27.76 2.43
CA ARG A 85 -15.93 27.93 3.88
C ARG A 85 -14.50 27.89 4.41
N PHE A 86 -13.51 27.59 3.57
CA PHE A 86 -12.12 27.54 4.00
C PHE A 86 -11.60 28.94 4.37
N ARG A 87 -10.87 29.04 5.47
CA ARG A 87 -10.20 30.29 5.90
C ARG A 87 -9.31 30.89 4.82
N HIS A 88 -8.64 30.03 4.05
CA HIS A 88 -7.85 30.40 2.89
C HIS A 88 -8.18 29.46 1.76
N GLU A 89 -9.00 29.88 0.80
CA GLU A 89 -9.59 29.02 -0.22
C GLU A 89 -8.58 28.09 -0.92
N ARG A 90 -7.50 28.65 -1.49
CA ARG A 90 -6.46 27.88 -2.22
C ARG A 90 -5.64 26.97 -1.31
N ARG A 91 -5.13 27.50 -0.20
CA ARG A 91 -4.30 26.71 0.74
C ARG A 91 -5.13 25.61 1.40
N GLY A 92 -6.38 25.91 1.74
CA GLY A 92 -7.35 24.95 2.26
C GLY A 92 -7.61 23.83 1.26
N ARG A 93 -7.83 24.14 -0.03
CA ARG A 93 -7.94 23.10 -1.08
C ARG A 93 -6.74 22.16 -1.11
N VAL A 94 -5.52 22.71 -1.10
CA VAL A 94 -4.28 21.90 -1.12
C VAL A 94 -4.17 21.02 0.13
N LEU A 95 -4.37 21.61 1.32
CA LEU A 95 -4.24 20.88 2.59
C LEU A 95 -5.29 19.79 2.73
N VAL A 96 -6.53 20.07 2.35
CA VAL A 96 -7.62 19.09 2.40
C VAL A 96 -7.35 17.97 1.40
N ALA A 97 -7.02 18.27 0.15
CA ALA A 97 -6.71 17.25 -0.86
C ALA A 97 -5.48 16.39 -0.47
N ALA A 98 -4.44 16.99 0.13
CA ALA A 98 -3.27 16.24 0.57
C ALA A 98 -3.52 15.35 1.81
N ALA A 99 -4.58 15.60 2.59
CA ALA A 99 -4.83 14.90 3.84
C ALA A 99 -5.14 13.41 3.65
N GLY A 100 -5.93 13.06 2.64
CA GLY A 100 -6.25 11.68 2.30
C GLY A 100 -4.99 10.86 1.97
N PRO A 101 -4.20 11.24 0.95
CA PRO A 101 -2.96 10.54 0.60
C PRO A 101 -1.95 10.51 1.75
N ALA A 102 -1.84 11.59 2.53
CA ALA A 102 -0.98 11.61 3.72
C ALA A 102 -1.42 10.57 4.76
N MET A 103 -2.73 10.37 4.96
CA MET A 103 -3.25 9.32 5.84
C MET A 103 -2.89 7.92 5.32
N ASN A 104 -3.01 7.66 4.01
CA ASN A 104 -2.56 6.38 3.47
C ASN A 104 -1.06 6.19 3.68
N LEU A 105 -0.23 7.17 3.36
CA LEU A 105 1.22 7.05 3.58
C LEU A 105 1.57 6.84 5.08
N LEU A 106 0.82 7.45 5.99
CA LEU A 106 0.96 7.20 7.44
C LEU A 106 0.59 5.76 7.81
N LEU A 107 -0.54 5.24 7.31
CA LEU A 107 -0.94 3.86 7.53
C LEU A 107 0.07 2.87 6.94
N ALA A 108 0.60 3.16 5.75
CA ALA A 108 1.66 2.39 5.12
C ALA A 108 2.91 2.32 6.00
N PHE A 109 3.37 3.48 6.48
CA PHE A 109 4.51 3.56 7.37
C PHE A 109 4.30 2.74 8.66
N ILE A 110 3.15 2.89 9.31
CA ILE A 110 2.84 2.16 10.56
C ILE A 110 2.82 0.65 10.33
N THR A 111 2.09 0.19 9.32
CA THR A 111 1.86 -1.24 9.07
C THR A 111 3.11 -1.96 8.55
N LEU A 112 3.91 -1.33 7.68
CA LEU A 112 5.18 -1.91 7.23
C LEU A 112 6.23 -1.92 8.34
N THR A 113 6.28 -0.88 9.18
CA THR A 113 7.16 -0.88 10.36
C THR A 113 6.77 -1.99 11.33
N ALA A 114 5.47 -2.19 11.54
CA ALA A 114 4.95 -3.30 12.33
C ALA A 114 5.30 -4.67 11.69
N ALA A 115 5.22 -4.80 10.36
CA ALA A 115 5.59 -6.02 9.65
C ALA A 115 7.07 -6.38 9.84
N GLY A 116 7.98 -5.41 9.67
CA GLY A 116 9.43 -5.64 9.91
C GLY A 116 9.75 -5.93 11.37
N THR A 117 9.10 -5.22 12.31
CA THR A 117 9.27 -5.49 13.74
C THR A 117 8.75 -6.88 14.12
N TRP A 118 7.64 -7.31 13.53
CA TRP A 118 7.07 -8.65 13.73
C TRP A 118 7.99 -9.74 13.20
N ALA A 119 8.46 -9.61 11.95
CA ALA A 119 9.38 -10.57 11.34
C ALA A 119 10.66 -10.72 12.18
N TRP A 120 11.28 -9.60 12.55
CA TRP A 120 12.44 -9.56 13.43
C TRP A 120 12.18 -10.28 14.78
N ALA A 121 11.05 -9.98 15.44
CA ALA A 121 10.73 -10.53 16.76
C ALA A 121 10.51 -12.05 16.73
N VAL A 122 9.87 -12.56 15.67
CA VAL A 122 9.69 -14.01 15.47
C VAL A 122 11.02 -14.69 15.15
N ALA A 123 11.80 -14.13 14.21
CA ALA A 123 13.09 -14.69 13.79
C ALA A 123 14.11 -14.77 14.94
N ASN A 124 14.06 -13.81 15.88
CA ASN A 124 14.96 -13.76 17.04
C ASN A 124 14.40 -14.44 18.29
N GLY A 125 13.32 -15.22 18.17
CA GLY A 125 12.72 -15.95 19.29
C GLY A 125 12.15 -15.07 20.40
N ARG A 126 11.95 -13.76 20.15
CA ARG A 126 11.32 -12.82 21.11
C ARG A 126 9.83 -13.09 21.24
N ILE A 127 9.21 -13.60 20.18
CA ILE A 127 7.83 -14.07 20.14
C ILE A 127 7.85 -15.51 19.64
N THR A 128 7.28 -16.44 20.41
CA THR A 128 7.11 -17.84 20.00
C THR A 128 5.64 -18.09 19.74
N VAL A 129 5.30 -18.35 18.48
CA VAL A 129 3.94 -18.68 18.01
C VAL A 129 4.03 -19.77 16.95
N ALA A 130 2.90 -20.39 16.60
CA ALA A 130 2.86 -21.33 15.49
C ALA A 130 3.29 -20.64 14.18
N GLU A 131 4.02 -21.37 13.33
CA GLU A 131 4.57 -20.84 12.07
C GLU A 131 3.49 -20.22 11.18
N HIS A 132 2.35 -20.90 11.03
CA HIS A 132 1.22 -20.37 10.27
C HIS A 132 0.66 -19.06 10.86
N THR A 133 0.63 -18.92 12.19
CA THR A 133 0.20 -17.67 12.85
C THR A 133 1.21 -16.56 12.59
N ALA A 134 2.51 -16.84 12.67
CA ALA A 134 3.56 -15.89 12.34
C ALA A 134 3.44 -15.37 10.90
N ALA A 135 3.29 -16.29 9.95
CA ALA A 135 3.12 -15.96 8.53
C ALA A 135 1.85 -15.13 8.28
N ASN A 136 0.72 -15.51 8.89
CA ASN A 136 -0.55 -14.82 8.69
C ASN A 136 -0.52 -13.36 9.19
N VAL A 137 0.10 -13.12 10.35
CA VAL A 137 0.26 -11.76 10.89
C VAL A 137 1.20 -10.93 10.02
N ALA A 138 2.34 -11.50 9.60
CA ALA A 138 3.28 -10.83 8.69
C ALA A 138 2.59 -10.44 7.37
N GLN A 139 1.84 -11.37 6.79
CA GLN A 139 1.07 -11.16 5.57
C GLN A 139 0.02 -10.05 5.75
N PHE A 140 -0.78 -10.10 6.81
CA PHE A 140 -1.79 -9.08 7.09
C PHE A 140 -1.18 -7.67 7.21
N LEU A 141 -0.06 -7.53 7.92
CA LEU A 141 0.63 -6.25 8.09
C LEU A 141 1.25 -5.76 6.78
N PHE A 142 1.92 -6.65 6.04
CA PHE A 142 2.52 -6.33 4.74
C PHE A 142 1.48 -5.82 3.75
N TRP A 143 0.34 -6.51 3.62
CA TRP A 143 -0.72 -6.08 2.70
C TRP A 143 -1.37 -4.76 3.12
N GLY A 144 -1.51 -4.50 4.42
CA GLY A 144 -1.93 -3.18 4.90
C GLY A 144 -0.99 -2.07 4.45
N GLY A 145 0.31 -2.34 4.53
CA GLY A 145 1.35 -1.45 4.06
C GLY A 145 1.32 -1.18 2.57
N PHE A 146 1.35 -2.27 1.81
CA PHE A 146 1.33 -2.26 0.35
C PHE A 146 0.10 -1.55 -0.22
N ILE A 147 -1.10 -1.91 0.26
CA ILE A 147 -2.36 -1.31 -0.22
C ILE A 147 -2.35 0.20 0.03
N ASN A 148 -1.91 0.64 1.21
CA ASN A 148 -1.84 2.05 1.54
C ASN A 148 -0.76 2.81 0.74
N LEU A 149 0.39 2.20 0.42
CA LEU A 149 1.36 2.80 -0.49
C LEU A 149 0.75 2.99 -1.88
N VAL A 150 0.08 1.97 -2.40
CA VAL A 150 -0.57 2.04 -3.72
C VAL A 150 -1.68 3.09 -3.72
N LEU A 151 -2.58 3.10 -2.72
CA LEU A 151 -3.67 4.09 -2.62
C LEU A 151 -3.13 5.52 -2.47
N GLY A 152 -2.11 5.72 -1.64
CA GLY A 152 -1.48 7.03 -1.46
C GLY A 152 -0.80 7.52 -2.75
N ALA A 153 0.01 6.67 -3.39
CA ALA A 153 0.68 7.00 -4.64
C ALA A 153 -0.32 7.25 -5.79
N PHE A 154 -1.36 6.43 -5.87
CA PHE A 154 -2.41 6.57 -6.87
C PHE A 154 -3.15 7.89 -6.70
N ASN A 155 -3.60 8.23 -5.49
CA ASN A 155 -4.30 9.49 -5.26
C ASN A 155 -3.43 10.73 -5.45
N LEU A 156 -2.10 10.62 -5.40
CA LEU A 156 -1.19 11.72 -5.73
C LEU A 156 -1.00 11.94 -7.24
N LEU A 157 -1.53 11.05 -8.10
CA LEU A 157 -1.47 11.26 -9.55
C LEU A 157 -2.25 12.53 -9.95
N PRO A 158 -1.70 13.36 -10.85
CA PRO A 158 -2.28 14.65 -11.23
C PRO A 158 -3.43 14.51 -12.25
N ILE A 159 -4.36 13.58 -11.99
CA ILE A 159 -5.44 13.16 -12.89
C ILE A 159 -6.78 13.25 -12.16
N PRO A 160 -7.74 14.10 -12.58
CA PRO A 160 -9.06 14.11 -11.96
C PRO A 160 -9.74 12.74 -12.10
N PRO A 161 -10.51 12.27 -11.10
CA PRO A 161 -10.90 12.97 -9.87
C PRO A 161 -9.91 12.86 -8.70
N LEU A 162 -8.70 12.32 -8.90
CA LEU A 162 -7.75 12.03 -7.82
C LEU A 162 -7.23 13.31 -7.14
N ASP A 163 -6.86 13.18 -5.87
CA ASP A 163 -6.43 14.31 -5.01
C ASP A 163 -5.26 15.10 -5.58
N GLY A 164 -4.32 14.46 -6.26
CA GLY A 164 -3.16 15.09 -6.88
C GLY A 164 -3.57 16.21 -7.85
N SER A 165 -4.68 16.02 -8.56
CA SER A 165 -5.23 17.07 -9.43
C SER A 165 -5.77 18.26 -8.63
N ALA A 166 -6.40 18.03 -7.48
CA ALA A 166 -6.91 19.07 -6.60
C ALA A 166 -5.77 19.83 -5.86
N ILE A 167 -4.71 19.11 -5.48
CA ILE A 167 -3.46 19.70 -4.96
C ILE A 167 -2.88 20.68 -5.99
N LEU A 168 -2.72 20.24 -7.24
CA LEU A 168 -2.20 21.09 -8.31
C LEU A 168 -3.15 22.25 -8.67
N ALA A 169 -4.46 22.01 -8.68
CA ALA A 169 -5.46 23.07 -8.87
C ALA A 169 -5.35 24.17 -7.80
N GLY A 170 -5.13 23.78 -6.55
CA GLY A 170 -4.91 24.72 -5.44
C GLY A 170 -3.60 25.51 -5.54
N ALA A 171 -2.57 24.97 -6.19
CA ALA A 171 -1.25 25.59 -6.29
C ALA A 171 -1.22 26.83 -7.18
N HIS A 172 -1.99 26.89 -8.27
CA HIS A 172 -1.95 28.03 -9.20
C HIS A 172 -3.30 28.28 -9.92
N PRO A 173 -3.73 29.54 -10.13
CA PRO A 173 -5.01 29.85 -10.79
C PRO A 173 -5.19 29.25 -12.19
N ALA A 174 -4.10 29.14 -12.97
CA ALA A 174 -4.17 28.53 -14.29
C ALA A 174 -4.41 27.01 -14.21
N LEU A 175 -3.81 26.32 -13.25
CA LEU A 175 -4.04 24.89 -13.00
C LEU A 175 -5.46 24.67 -12.51
N ASP A 176 -5.96 25.56 -11.65
CA ASP A 176 -7.34 25.56 -11.17
C ASP A 176 -8.33 25.59 -12.34
N ARG A 177 -8.15 26.52 -13.30
CA ARG A 177 -9.01 26.59 -14.50
C ARG A 177 -8.90 25.34 -15.38
N PHE A 178 -7.69 24.83 -15.55
CA PHE A 178 -7.44 23.63 -16.36
C PHE A 178 -8.16 22.41 -15.78
N TYR A 179 -7.90 22.08 -14.51
CA TYR A 179 -8.49 20.91 -13.85
C TYR A 179 -10.00 21.03 -13.64
N ASN A 180 -10.54 22.24 -13.55
CA ASN A 180 -11.99 22.47 -13.48
C ASN A 180 -12.69 22.52 -14.84
N THR A 181 -11.98 22.27 -15.95
CA THR A 181 -12.62 22.17 -17.27
C THR A 181 -13.40 20.84 -17.37
N PRO A 182 -14.67 20.84 -17.82
CA PRO A 182 -15.48 19.62 -17.91
C PRO A 182 -14.83 18.49 -18.71
N ALA A 183 -14.19 18.83 -19.84
CA ALA A 183 -13.45 17.88 -20.67
C ALA A 183 -12.31 17.21 -19.90
N VAL A 184 -11.51 17.99 -19.16
CA VAL A 184 -10.37 17.47 -18.38
C VAL A 184 -10.86 16.52 -17.27
N ARG A 185 -11.97 16.85 -16.59
CA ARG A 185 -12.56 15.94 -15.60
C ARG A 185 -13.08 14.64 -16.21
N MET A 186 -13.75 14.72 -17.37
CA MET A 186 -14.28 13.56 -18.07
C MET A 186 -13.15 12.64 -18.56
N TYR A 187 -12.16 13.20 -19.26
CA TYR A 187 -11.01 12.43 -19.74
C TYR A 187 -10.18 11.89 -18.59
N GLY A 188 -10.00 12.65 -17.50
CA GLY A 188 -9.34 12.17 -16.29
C GLY A 188 -10.03 10.93 -15.71
N MET A 189 -11.36 10.96 -15.56
CA MET A 189 -12.14 9.81 -15.11
C MET A 189 -11.94 8.59 -16.01
N LEU A 190 -11.93 8.77 -17.34
CA LEU A 190 -11.68 7.69 -18.29
C LEU A 190 -10.27 7.11 -18.15
N VAL A 191 -9.26 7.96 -17.89
CA VAL A 191 -7.88 7.52 -17.64
C VAL A 191 -7.80 6.72 -16.34
N VAL A 192 -8.48 7.14 -15.27
CA VAL A 192 -8.56 6.39 -14.01
C VAL A 192 -9.22 5.02 -14.23
N LEU A 193 -10.34 4.96 -14.96
CA LEU A 193 -10.98 3.69 -15.29
C LEU A 193 -10.06 2.79 -16.13
N PHE A 194 -9.37 3.36 -17.13
CA PHE A 194 -8.41 2.61 -17.92
C PHE A 194 -7.23 2.09 -17.08
N PHE A 195 -6.81 2.83 -16.06
CA PHE A 195 -5.79 2.37 -15.11
C PHE A 195 -6.25 1.14 -14.32
N PHE A 196 -7.52 1.12 -13.88
CA PHE A 196 -8.09 -0.03 -13.15
C PHE A 196 -8.32 -1.27 -14.01
N PHE A 197 -8.51 -1.13 -15.33
CA PHE A 197 -8.79 -2.23 -16.25
C PHE A 197 -7.63 -2.56 -17.22
N GLY A 198 -6.50 -1.87 -17.14
CA GLY A 198 -5.43 -1.88 -18.14
C GLY A 198 -4.03 -2.16 -17.59
N VAL A 199 -3.03 -2.17 -18.49
CA VAL A 199 -1.63 -2.59 -18.24
C VAL A 199 -0.85 -1.65 -17.30
N ILE A 200 -1.37 -0.46 -17.00
CA ILE A 200 -0.66 0.58 -16.25
C ILE A 200 -0.64 0.28 -14.74
N ASP A 201 -1.50 -0.61 -14.25
CA ASP A 201 -1.51 -0.99 -12.84
C ASP A 201 -0.27 -1.82 -12.43
N VAL A 202 0.25 -2.65 -13.35
CA VAL A 202 1.32 -3.62 -13.08
C VAL A 202 2.64 -2.94 -12.69
N PRO A 203 3.16 -1.93 -13.42
CA PRO A 203 4.41 -1.27 -13.02
C PRO A 203 4.30 -0.57 -11.67
N LEU A 204 3.17 0.10 -11.38
CA LEU A 204 2.95 0.77 -10.10
C LEU A 204 2.93 -0.25 -8.96
N GLN A 205 2.13 -1.33 -9.11
CA GLN A 205 2.06 -2.39 -8.10
C GLN A 205 3.41 -3.06 -7.87
N ARG A 206 4.17 -3.39 -8.93
CA ARG A 206 5.51 -3.96 -8.78
C ARG A 206 6.45 -3.02 -8.04
N THR A 207 6.46 -1.74 -8.42
CA THR A 207 7.33 -0.73 -7.80
C THR A 207 6.99 -0.54 -6.32
N MET A 208 5.70 -0.41 -5.99
CA MET A 208 5.25 -0.27 -4.60
C MET A 208 5.49 -1.56 -3.79
N GLY A 209 5.39 -2.73 -4.43
CA GLY A 209 5.68 -4.02 -3.82
C GLY A 209 7.15 -4.15 -3.44
N THR A 210 8.05 -3.81 -4.36
CA THR A 210 9.49 -3.76 -4.10
C THR A 210 9.83 -2.71 -3.03
N ALA A 211 9.21 -1.53 -3.08
CA ALA A 211 9.42 -0.51 -2.05
C ALA A 211 8.97 -0.98 -0.66
N ALA A 212 7.80 -1.64 -0.58
CA ALA A 212 7.28 -2.20 0.66
C ALA A 212 8.20 -3.29 1.23
N SER A 213 8.64 -4.25 0.40
CA SER A 213 9.54 -5.32 0.83
C SER A 213 10.89 -4.77 1.28
N ASN A 214 11.46 -3.84 0.52
CA ASN A 214 12.74 -3.21 0.88
C ASN A 214 12.64 -2.46 2.20
N TYR A 215 11.52 -1.78 2.46
CA TYR A 215 11.31 -1.07 3.72
C TYR A 215 11.17 -2.04 4.91
N VAL A 216 10.42 -3.14 4.75
CA VAL A 216 10.30 -4.18 5.79
C VAL A 216 11.65 -4.78 6.13
N ASN A 217 12.44 -5.16 5.12
CA ASN A 217 13.79 -5.68 5.32
C ASN A 217 14.70 -4.64 5.99
N TRP A 218 14.61 -3.37 5.58
CA TRP A 218 15.37 -2.30 6.21
C TRP A 218 15.04 -2.13 7.70
N VAL A 219 13.78 -2.26 8.10
CA VAL A 219 13.38 -2.23 9.52
C VAL A 219 13.97 -3.42 10.27
N GLU A 220 13.89 -4.63 9.70
CA GLU A 220 14.45 -5.84 10.29
C GLU A 220 15.97 -5.73 10.49
N ASP A 221 16.71 -5.33 9.45
CA ASP A 221 18.16 -5.11 9.50
C ASP A 221 18.54 -4.10 10.58
N ARG A 222 17.75 -3.01 10.71
CA ARG A 222 18.04 -1.96 11.70
C ARG A 222 17.86 -2.44 13.14
N LEU A 223 16.92 -3.36 13.36
CA LEU A 223 16.64 -3.98 14.66
C LEU A 223 17.63 -5.09 15.02
N MET A 224 18.20 -5.80 14.03
CA MET A 224 19.27 -6.77 14.27
C MET A 224 20.59 -6.12 14.70
N GLY A 225 20.80 -4.83 14.38
CA GLY A 225 22.02 -4.08 14.70
C GLY A 225 23.16 -4.33 13.70
N PRO A 226 24.18 -3.45 13.65
CA PRO A 226 25.31 -3.62 12.75
C PRO A 226 26.14 -4.84 13.18
N GLY A 227 25.98 -5.97 12.45
CA GLY A 227 26.73 -7.21 12.68
C GLY A 227 26.00 -8.52 12.37
N ALA A 228 24.71 -8.49 12.04
CA ALA A 228 23.90 -9.71 11.84
C ALA A 228 23.84 -10.24 10.38
N VAL A 229 24.67 -9.72 9.47
CA VAL A 229 24.82 -10.30 8.12
C VAL A 229 26.11 -11.11 8.07
N SER A 230 25.99 -12.41 8.32
CA SER A 230 26.86 -13.47 7.76
C SER A 230 26.50 -14.81 8.42
N GLY A 231 25.51 -15.50 7.87
CA GLY A 231 25.14 -16.86 8.31
C GLY A 231 24.89 -17.87 7.18
N SER A 232 25.15 -17.52 5.91
CA SER A 232 24.89 -18.42 4.77
C SER A 232 26.08 -18.65 3.84
N ASP A 233 27.24 -18.03 4.06
CA ASP A 233 28.41 -18.18 3.15
C ASP A 233 29.59 -18.98 3.75
N ALA A 234 29.41 -19.63 4.90
CA ALA A 234 30.37 -20.62 5.38
C ALA A 234 29.96 -22.02 4.92
N LEU A 235 30.19 -22.31 3.64
CA LEU A 235 30.34 -23.70 3.20
C LEU A 235 31.51 -24.30 3.99
N PRO A 236 31.35 -25.46 4.66
CA PRO A 236 32.52 -26.18 5.14
C PRO A 236 33.28 -26.64 3.90
N ALA A 237 34.53 -26.18 3.78
CA ALA A 237 35.47 -26.70 2.80
C ALA A 237 35.48 -28.23 2.95
N GLY A 238 35.14 -28.92 1.86
CA GLY A 238 35.20 -30.37 1.79
C GLY A 238 36.61 -30.84 2.12
N GLU A 239 36.70 -31.73 3.08
CA GLU A 239 37.87 -32.58 3.29
C GLU A 239 37.97 -33.50 2.07
N GLU A 240 38.94 -33.24 1.20
CA GLU A 240 39.32 -34.15 0.12
C GLU A 240 39.90 -35.42 0.74
N ASP A 241 39.28 -36.55 0.46
CA ASP A 241 39.83 -37.90 0.65
C ASP A 241 40.44 -38.37 -0.68
N PRO A 242 41.77 -38.55 -0.78
CA PRO A 242 42.37 -39.18 -1.94
C PRO A 242 43.08 -40.48 -1.54
N ASP A 243 42.32 -41.52 -1.19
CA ASP A 243 42.73 -42.92 -1.39
C ASP A 243 42.72 -43.31 -2.89
N ASN A 244 43.39 -42.51 -3.72
CA ASN A 244 43.58 -42.78 -5.14
C ASN A 244 45.00 -42.43 -5.59
N SER A 245 45.99 -43.07 -4.96
CA SER A 245 47.39 -43.06 -5.39
C SER A 245 47.96 -44.48 -5.41
N ALA A 246 47.34 -45.39 -6.15
CA ALA A 246 47.87 -46.73 -6.35
C ALA A 246 47.51 -47.31 -7.73
N ALA A 247 47.96 -46.65 -8.80
CA ALA A 247 48.07 -47.29 -10.11
C ALA A 247 49.07 -46.53 -10.97
N GLU A 248 50.36 -46.86 -10.85
CA GLU A 248 51.34 -46.95 -11.95
C GLU A 248 52.77 -47.03 -11.40
N SER A 249 53.32 -48.24 -11.33
CA SER A 249 54.74 -48.53 -11.60
C SER A 249 55.02 -50.02 -11.41
N MET A 250 55.00 -50.78 -12.50
CA MET A 250 55.71 -52.07 -12.59
C MET A 250 56.91 -51.90 -13.54
N PRO A 251 58.10 -52.42 -13.18
CA PRO A 251 59.29 -52.33 -14.02
C PRO A 251 59.37 -53.48 -15.04
N PRO A 252 60.20 -53.37 -16.10
CA PRO A 252 60.39 -54.45 -17.06
C PRO A 252 61.32 -55.52 -16.49
N GLY A 253 61.11 -56.76 -16.92
CA GLY A 253 61.82 -57.94 -16.42
C GLY A 253 63.31 -58.00 -16.77
N ASN A 254 64.11 -58.48 -15.82
CA ASN A 254 64.86 -59.75 -15.83
C ASN A 254 65.51 -59.96 -14.47
#